data_AF-A0A4R4SX46-F1
#
_entry.id   AF-A0A4R4SX46-F1
#
_cell.length_a   1.000
_cell.length_b   1.000
_cell.length_c   1.000
_cell.angle_alpha   90.00
_cell.angle_beta   90.00
_cell.angle_gamma   90.00
#
_symmetry.space_group_name_H-M   'P 1'
#
loop_
_entity.id
_entity.type
_entity.pdbx_description
1 polymer ?
#
loop_
_entity_poly.entity_id
_entity_poly.type
_entity_poly.pdbx_seq_one_letter_code
_entity_poly.pdbx_strand_id
1 'polypeptide(L)' 'MSELRVSPWKRFGHDRLYVNLPGGENVAWLDRATGQFHVIDEAHRVAALAALAPHIGTA' A
#
# COMPACT_ATOMS: atom_id res chain seq x y z
N MET A 1 3.52 -15.88 -9.27
CA MET A 1 3.86 -14.53 -8.78
C MET A 1 2.76 -14.13 -7.85
N SER A 2 3.00 -14.23 -6.56
CA SER A 2 1.93 -14.00 -5.59
C SER A 2 1.62 -12.51 -5.55
N GLU A 3 0.43 -12.13 -6.02
CA GLU A 3 0.03 -10.73 -6.11
C GLU A 3 -0.14 -10.13 -4.71
N LEU A 4 0.50 -8.98 -4.48
CA LEU A 4 0.32 -8.20 -3.28
C LEU A 4 -1.14 -7.75 -3.16
N ARG A 5 -1.66 -7.73 -1.95
CA ARG A 5 -3.04 -7.33 -1.66
C ARG A 5 -3.07 -5.94 -1.07
N VAL A 6 -3.78 -5.03 -1.74
CA VAL A 6 -4.06 -3.71 -1.21
C VAL A 6 -5.34 -3.75 -0.38
N SER A 7 -5.28 -3.25 0.84
CA SER A 7 -6.42 -3.18 1.76
C SER A 7 -6.58 -1.76 2.32
N PRO A 8 -7.75 -1.12 2.15
CA PRO A 8 -7.99 0.18 2.73
C PRO A 8 -8.15 0.09 4.24
N TRP A 9 -7.60 1.06 4.94
CA TRP A 9 -7.74 1.26 6.38
C TRP A 9 -8.16 2.69 6.63
N LYS A 10 -9.39 2.86 7.14
CA LYS A 10 -9.96 4.16 7.42
C LYS A 10 -10.48 4.21 8.85
N ARG A 11 -9.67 4.73 9.77
CA ARG A 11 -10.03 4.90 11.19
C ARG A 11 -9.39 6.16 11.75
N PHE A 12 -10.01 6.74 12.77
CA PHE A 12 -9.50 7.93 13.48
C PHE A 12 -9.12 9.11 12.56
N GLY A 13 -9.85 9.30 11.46
CA GLY A 13 -9.57 10.36 10.48
C GLY A 13 -8.41 10.07 9.51
N HIS A 14 -7.72 8.94 9.66
CA HIS A 14 -6.73 8.49 8.70
C HIS A 14 -7.38 7.73 7.54
N ASP A 15 -6.84 7.89 6.34
CA ASP A 15 -7.21 7.14 5.13
C ASP A 15 -5.93 6.56 4.53
N ARG A 16 -5.68 5.27 4.77
CA ARG A 16 -4.43 4.59 4.39
C ARG A 16 -4.72 3.37 3.53
N LEU A 17 -3.83 3.07 2.59
CA LEU A 17 -3.82 1.83 1.82
C LEU A 17 -2.65 0.98 2.30
N TYR A 18 -2.95 -0.19 2.83
CA TYR A 18 -1.96 -1.17 3.25
C TYR A 18 -1.68 -2.13 2.12
N VAL A 19 -0.41 -2.43 1.88
CA VAL A 19 0.05 -3.43 0.92
C VAL A 19 0.56 -4.62 1.70
N ASN A 20 -0.12 -5.74 1.54
CA ASN A 20 0.19 -6.96 2.27
C ASN A 20 0.62 -8.06 1.30
N LEU A 21 1.59 -8.86 1.74
CA LEU A 21 1.90 -10.13 1.13
C LEU A 21 0.67 -11.06 1.21
N PRO A 22 0.62 -12.09 0.36
CA PRO A 22 -0.43 -13.11 0.41
C PRO A 22 -0.51 -13.80 1.78
N GLY A 23 0.61 -13.86 2.52
CA GLY A 23 0.69 -14.37 3.88
C GLY A 23 0.10 -13.43 4.96
N GLY A 24 -0.36 -12.23 4.58
CA GLY A 24 -0.92 -11.22 5.49
C GLY A 24 0.11 -10.27 6.10
N GLU A 25 1.39 -10.42 5.75
CA GLU A 25 2.45 -9.53 6.23
C GLU A 25 2.41 -8.19 5.50
N ASN A 26 2.46 -7.09 6.24
CA ASN A 26 2.45 -5.75 5.68
C ASN A 26 3.86 -5.35 5.20
N VAL A 27 3.99 -5.04 3.92
CA VAL A 27 5.27 -4.66 3.29
C VAL A 27 5.36 -3.17 2.96
N ALA A 28 4.23 -2.48 2.85
CA ALA A 28 4.19 -1.03 2.61
C ALA A 28 2.81 -0.45 2.91
N TRP A 29 2.72 0.86 3.09
CA TRP A 29 1.45 1.56 3.15
C TRP A 29 1.55 2.96 2.55
N LEU A 30 0.43 3.45 2.02
CA LEU A 30 0.28 4.80 1.52
C LEU A 30 -0.76 5.53 2.35
N ASP A 31 -0.43 6.71 2.84
CA ASP A 31 -1.41 7.65 3.38
C ASP A 31 -2.04 8.44 2.24
N ARG A 32 -3.34 8.24 2.01
CA ARG A 32 -4.07 8.92 0.93
C ARG A 32 -4.35 10.39 1.25
N ALA A 33 -4.35 10.77 2.52
CA ALA A 33 -4.60 12.15 2.93
C ALA A 33 -3.38 13.05 2.65
N THR A 34 -2.18 12.51 2.82
CA THR A 34 -0.91 13.25 2.66
C THR A 34 -0.12 12.84 1.40
N GLY A 35 -0.47 11.71 0.78
CA GLY A 35 0.30 11.12 -0.32
C GLY A 35 1.59 10.44 0.13
N GLN A 36 1.84 10.31 1.45
CA GLN A 36 3.09 9.71 1.93
C GLN A 36 3.08 8.19 1.72
N PHE A 37 4.09 7.71 1.00
CA PHE A 37 4.34 6.30 0.81
C PHE A 37 5.45 5.81 1.74
N HIS A 38 5.12 4.84 2.58
CA HIS A 38 6.04 4.22 3.52
C HIS A 38 6.27 2.76 3.15
N VAL A 39 7.53 2.40 3.02
CA VAL A 39 7.99 1.05 2.75
C VAL A 39 8.47 0.43 4.05
N ILE A 40 7.99 -0.78 4.35
CA ILE A 40 8.43 -1.59 5.48
C ILE A 40 9.49 -2.58 5.01
N ASP A 41 9.28 -3.17 3.83
CA ASP A 41 10.24 -4.06 3.17
C ASP A 41 10.64 -3.49 1.80
N GLU A 42 11.89 -3.03 1.73
CA GLU A 42 12.46 -2.40 0.53
C GLU A 42 12.54 -3.37 -0.66
N ALA A 43 12.66 -4.68 -0.42
CA ALA A 43 12.65 -5.68 -1.49
C ALA A 43 11.31 -5.70 -2.25
N HIS A 44 10.24 -5.28 -1.59
CA HIS A 44 8.90 -5.23 -2.15
C HIS A 44 8.47 -3.83 -2.62
N ARG A 45 9.34 -2.82 -2.56
CA ARG A 45 9.00 -1.42 -2.91
C ARG A 45 8.36 -1.28 -4.30
N VAL A 46 8.99 -1.86 -5.32
CA VAL A 46 8.52 -1.75 -6.72
C VAL A 46 7.20 -2.46 -6.89
N ALA A 47 7.06 -3.66 -6.34
CA ALA A 47 5.83 -4.43 -6.38
C ALA A 47 4.70 -3.72 -5.63
N ALA A 48 4.99 -3.09 -4.49
CA ALA A 48 4.02 -2.34 -3.70
C ALA A 48 3.53 -1.08 -4.43
N LEU A 49 4.42 -0.34 -5.09
CA LEU A 49 4.03 0.79 -5.94
C LEU A 49 3.14 0.35 -7.11
N ALA A 50 3.50 -0.76 -7.77
CA ALA A 50 2.68 -1.33 -8.83
C ALA A 50 1.29 -1.75 -8.34
N ALA A 51 1.20 -2.36 -7.16
CA ALA A 51 -0.07 -2.75 -6.54
C ALA A 51 -0.92 -1.52 -6.14
N LEU A 52 -0.28 -0.41 -5.75
CA LEU A 52 -0.97 0.82 -5.37
C LEU A 52 -1.42 1.68 -6.55
N ALA A 53 -0.75 1.59 -7.70
CA ALA A 53 -1.04 2.37 -8.90
C ALA A 53 -2.55 2.48 -9.27
N PRO A 54 -3.34 1.38 -9.32
CA PRO A 54 -4.78 1.47 -9.63
C PRO A 54 -5.61 2.19 -8.55
N HIS A 55 -5.10 2.35 -7.33
CA HIS A 55 -5.83 2.94 -6.22
C HIS A 55 -5.52 4.42 -5.99
N ILE A 56 -4.42 4.92 -6.54
CA ILE A 56 -3.96 6.30 -6.32
C ILE A 56 -4.44 7.28 -7.37
N GLY A 57 -4.94 6.82 -8.52
CA GLY A 57 -5.43 7.69 -9.59
C GLY A 57 -4.32 8.60 -10.12
N THR A 58 -3.80 8.30 -11.31
CA THR A 58 -2.85 9.19 -11.98
C THR A 58 -3.58 10.49 -12.32
N ALA A 59 -3.43 11.52 -11.48
CA ALA A 59 -3.83 12.90 -11.78
C ALA A 59 -2.66 13.62 -12.46
#